data_AF-A0A1I6XWZ6-F1
#
_entry.id   AF-A0A1I6XWZ6-F1
#
_cell.length_a   1.000
_cell.length_b   1.000
_cell.length_c   1.000
_cell.angle_alpha   90.00
_cell.angle_beta   90.00
_cell.angle_gamma   90.00
#
_symmetry.space_group_name_H-M   'P 1'
#
loop_
_entity.id
_entity.type
_entity.pdbx_description
1 polymer ?
#
loop_
_entity_poly.entity_id
_entity_poly.type
_entity_poly.pdbx_seq_one_letter_code
_entity_poly.pdbx_strand_id
1 'polypeptide(L)'
;MRTELIDKLKKLGFTENEAKVYVGLLSLNEATAREIHEFTHVPRPKIYSVLERMVKKGYVEVIEGTPAIFRSIDPEQLTEKLKNEFLLSLNETLKELNFTENRKKELNFTGNRKKDLNFTENRKTDAIKLESAF
;
A
#
# COMPACT_ATOMS: atom_id res chain seq x y z
N MET A 1 -16.36 9.76 22.10
CA MET A 1 -15.73 8.74 21.23
C MET A 1 -14.35 8.39 21.80
N ARG A 2 -13.90 7.13 21.74
CA ARG A 2 -12.61 6.72 22.31
C ARG A 2 -11.45 7.17 21.43
N THR A 3 -10.86 8.34 21.69
CA THR A 3 -9.81 8.96 20.87
C THR A 3 -8.60 8.03 20.67
N GLU A 4 -8.18 7.33 21.71
CA GLU A 4 -7.05 6.38 21.62
C GLU A 4 -7.30 5.24 20.62
N LEU A 5 -8.54 4.77 20.50
CA LEU A 5 -8.90 3.71 19.55
C LEU A 5 -8.84 4.23 18.11
N ILE A 6 -9.29 5.46 17.90
CA ILE A 6 -9.21 6.14 16.59
C ILE A 6 -7.75 6.27 16.16
N ASP A 7 -6.86 6.67 17.06
CA ASP A 7 -5.43 6.79 16.74
C ASP A 7 -4.76 5.43 16.48
N LYS A 8 -5.17 4.36 17.16
CA LYS A 8 -4.72 2.99 16.85
C LYS A 8 -5.17 2.56 15.46
N LEU A 9 -6.44 2.78 15.09
CA LEU A 9 -6.94 2.46 13.75
C LEU A 9 -6.23 3.29 12.66
N LYS A 10 -5.91 4.55 12.94
CA LYS A 10 -5.13 5.39 12.01
C LYS A 10 -3.75 4.82 11.72
N LYS A 11 -3.07 4.27 12.73
CA LYS A 11 -1.79 3.56 12.54
C LYS A 11 -1.93 2.29 11.69
N LEU A 12 -3.11 1.71 11.62
CA LEU A 12 -3.45 0.56 10.77
C LEU A 12 -3.91 0.97 9.36
N GLY A 13 -3.78 2.25 8.99
CA GLY A 13 -4.07 2.73 7.64
C GLY A 13 -5.48 3.29 7.44
N PHE A 14 -6.26 3.45 8.52
CA PHE A 14 -7.55 4.15 8.44
C PHE A 14 -7.34 5.66 8.38
N THR A 15 -8.17 6.35 7.59
CA THR A 15 -8.36 7.79 7.77
C THR A 15 -9.12 8.06 9.07
N GLU A 16 -9.05 9.29 9.59
CA GLU A 16 -9.78 9.65 10.81
C GLU A 16 -11.30 9.43 10.68
N ASN A 17 -11.87 9.75 9.51
CA ASN A 17 -13.30 9.54 9.27
C ASN A 17 -13.66 8.06 9.16
N GLU A 18 -12.84 7.24 8.50
CA GLU A 18 -13.07 5.79 8.45
C GLU A 18 -13.01 5.17 9.86
N ALA A 19 -12.03 5.58 10.68
CA ALA A 19 -11.93 5.10 12.05
C ALA A 19 -13.14 5.50 12.90
N LYS A 20 -13.61 6.75 12.77
CA LYS A 20 -14.83 7.22 13.45
C LYS A 20 -16.05 6.43 13.00
N VAL A 21 -16.21 6.21 11.70
CA VAL A 21 -17.33 5.43 11.15
C VAL A 21 -17.29 3.99 11.64
N TYR A 22 -16.14 3.31 11.59
CA TYR A 22 -16.01 1.93 12.07
C TYR A 22 -16.37 1.80 13.56
N VAL A 23 -15.83 2.68 14.41
CA VAL A 23 -16.15 2.68 15.86
C VAL A 23 -17.62 3.04 16.11
N GLY A 24 -18.19 3.93 15.29
CA GLY A 24 -19.62 4.25 15.33
C GLY A 24 -20.49 3.05 15.02
N LEU A 25 -20.19 2.34 13.94
CA LEU A 25 -20.91 1.13 13.53
C LEU A 25 -20.80 0.01 14.56
N LEU A 26 -19.63 -0.21 15.16
CA LEU A 26 -19.49 -1.15 16.28
C LEU A 26 -20.37 -0.81 17.49
N SER A 27 -20.70 0.47 17.68
CA SER A 27 -21.55 0.91 18.80
C SER A 27 -23.04 0.84 18.47
N LEU A 28 -23.39 1.04 17.20
CA LEU A 28 -24.77 1.05 16.71
C LEU A 28 -25.25 -0.33 16.21
N ASN A 29 -24.32 -1.26 15.99
CA ASN A 29 -24.47 -2.53 15.25
C ASN A 29 -24.83 -2.32 13.77
N GLU A 30 -26.00 -1.73 13.52
CA GLU A 30 -26.52 -1.45 12.18
C GLU A 30 -27.06 -0.02 12.15
N ALA A 31 -26.71 0.77 11.12
CA ALA A 31 -27.11 2.17 11.05
C ALA A 31 -27.20 2.68 9.61
N THR A 32 -28.12 3.62 9.39
CA THR A 32 -28.20 4.42 8.17
C THR A 32 -27.07 5.45 8.11
N ALA A 33 -26.77 5.95 6.90
CA ALA A 33 -25.81 7.05 6.72
C ALA A 33 -26.14 8.30 7.58
N ARG A 34 -27.43 8.54 7.82
CA ARG A 34 -27.91 9.63 8.69
C ARG A 34 -27.52 9.39 10.15
N GLU A 35 -27.83 8.21 10.69
CA GLU A 35 -27.52 7.86 12.08
C GLU A 35 -26.01 7.83 12.32
N ILE A 36 -25.24 7.34 11.34
CA ILE A 36 -23.77 7.37 11.41
C ILE A 36 -23.26 8.81 11.49
N HIS A 37 -23.78 9.73 10.67
CA HIS A 37 -23.43 11.15 10.77
C HIS A 37 -23.73 11.71 12.15
N GLU A 38 -24.95 11.50 12.66
CA GLU A 38 -25.42 12.04 13.93
C GLU A 38 -24.60 11.49 15.11
N PHE A 39 -24.20 10.21 15.06
CA PHE A 39 -23.40 9.59 16.11
C PHE A 39 -21.91 9.98 16.04
N THR A 40 -21.32 9.92 14.85
CA THR A 40 -19.86 10.06 14.67
C THR A 40 -19.40 11.50 14.47
N HIS A 41 -20.33 12.42 14.21
CA HIS A 41 -20.07 13.82 13.85
C HIS A 41 -19.21 13.99 12.59
N VAL A 42 -19.01 12.93 11.81
CA VAL A 42 -18.36 13.02 10.50
C VAL A 42 -19.30 13.76 9.55
N PRO A 43 -18.86 14.83 8.85
CA PRO A 43 -19.75 15.65 8.03
C PRO A 43 -20.55 14.84 7.00
N ARG A 44 -21.86 15.12 6.86
CA ARG A 44 -22.77 14.42 5.92
C ARG A 44 -22.19 14.26 4.51
N PRO A 45 -21.58 15.30 3.88
CA PRO A 45 -21.01 15.15 2.54
C PRO A 45 -19.87 14.13 2.45
N LYS A 46 -19.23 13.78 3.57
CA LYS A 46 -18.14 12.80 3.61
C LYS A 46 -18.64 11.39 3.90
N ILE A 47 -19.76 11.21 4.58
CA ILE A 47 -20.25 9.88 5.01
C ILE A 47 -20.36 8.90 3.84
N TYR A 48 -21.09 9.24 2.78
CA TYR A 48 -21.28 8.33 1.66
C TYR A 48 -19.95 7.95 1.00
N SER A 49 -19.05 8.92 0.79
CA SER A 49 -17.73 8.64 0.24
C SER A 49 -16.88 7.74 1.14
N VAL A 50 -17.03 7.86 2.47
CA VAL A 50 -16.31 7.03 3.45
C VAL A 50 -16.87 5.62 3.43
N LEU A 51 -18.19 5.47 3.51
CA LEU A 51 -18.88 4.18 3.47
C LEU A 51 -18.60 3.45 2.17
N GLU A 52 -18.66 4.11 1.02
CA GLU A 52 -18.34 3.51 -0.28
C GLU A 52 -16.92 2.93 -0.31
N ARG A 53 -15.93 3.69 0.18
CA ARG A 53 -14.54 3.20 0.27
C ARG A 53 -14.41 2.03 1.24
N MET A 54 -15.08 2.09 2.39
CA MET A 54 -15.03 1.02 3.39
C MET A 54 -15.75 -0.25 2.91
N VAL A 55 -16.82 -0.12 2.14
CA VAL A 55 -17.50 -1.24 1.48
C VAL A 55 -16.62 -1.85 0.40
N LYS A 56 -15.95 -1.03 -0.41
CA LYS A 56 -14.98 -1.51 -1.41
C LYS A 56 -13.80 -2.25 -0.76
N LYS A 57 -13.31 -1.75 0.38
CA LYS A 57 -12.31 -2.46 1.20
C LYS A 57 -12.90 -3.69 1.91
N GLY A 58 -14.23 -3.82 1.96
CA GLY A 58 -14.93 -4.86 2.70
C GLY A 58 -14.67 -4.80 4.20
N TYR A 59 -14.58 -3.61 4.77
CA TYR A 59 -14.56 -3.35 6.22
C TYR A 59 -15.97 -3.05 6.75
N VAL A 60 -16.88 -2.67 5.86
CA VAL A 60 -18.28 -2.37 6.10
C VAL A 60 -19.10 -3.11 5.05
N GLU A 61 -20.27 -3.58 5.45
CA GLU A 61 -21.25 -4.23 4.59
C GLU A 61 -22.48 -3.33 4.47
N VAL A 62 -23.14 -3.40 3.32
CA VAL A 62 -24.43 -2.75 3.09
C VAL A 62 -25.52 -3.81 3.14
N ILE A 63 -26.55 -3.56 3.93
CA ILE A 63 -27.77 -4.34 3.97
C ILE A 63 -28.77 -3.64 3.05
N GLU A 64 -29.26 -4.37 2.05
CA GLU A 64 -30.22 -3.84 1.09
C GLU A 64 -31.51 -3.37 1.79
N GLY A 65 -31.94 -2.16 1.47
CA GLY A 65 -33.09 -1.52 2.09
C GLY A 65 -33.22 -0.06 1.69
N THR A 66 -34.38 0.53 1.97
CA THR A 66 -34.66 1.95 1.74
C THR A 66 -35.15 2.59 3.04
N PRO A 67 -34.30 3.34 3.77
CA PRO A 67 -32.93 3.71 3.43
C PRO A 67 -31.91 2.56 3.59
N ALA A 68 -30.78 2.67 2.90
CA ALA A 68 -29.68 1.70 3.02
C ALA A 68 -29.11 1.68 4.44
N ILE A 69 -28.88 0.47 4.96
CA ILE A 69 -28.33 0.22 6.30
C ILE A 69 -26.90 -0.31 6.14
N PHE A 70 -26.02 0.10 7.04
CA PHE A 70 -24.61 -0.29 7.03
C PHE A 70 -24.25 -0.96 8.34
N ARG A 71 -23.36 -1.95 8.28
CA ARG A 71 -22.76 -2.60 9.44
C ARG A 71 -21.26 -2.80 9.25
N SER A 72 -20.47 -2.68 10.31
CA SER A 72 -19.06 -3.05 10.28
C SER A 72 -18.90 -4.56 10.37
N ILE A 73 -17.87 -5.12 9.74
CA ILE A 73 -17.44 -6.50 10.06
C ILE A 73 -16.87 -6.56 11.49
N ASP A 74 -16.93 -7.73 12.10
CA ASP A 74 -16.44 -7.92 13.46
C ASP A 74 -14.93 -7.60 13.59
N PRO A 75 -14.47 -7.16 14.78
CA PRO A 75 -13.07 -6.78 15.00
C PRO A 75 -12.06 -7.87 14.64
N GLU A 76 -12.38 -9.13 14.89
CA GLU A 76 -11.56 -10.29 14.56
C GLU A 76 -11.40 -10.43 13.04
N GLN A 77 -12.51 -10.34 12.31
CA GLN A 77 -12.52 -10.38 10.84
C GLN A 77 -11.75 -9.22 10.24
N LEU A 78 -11.94 -8.01 10.78
CA LEU A 78 -11.18 -6.83 10.34
C LEU A 78 -9.68 -7.04 10.55
N THR A 79 -9.28 -7.54 11.71
CA THR A 79 -7.87 -7.74 12.06
C THR A 79 -7.21 -8.77 11.15
N GLU A 80 -7.88 -9.89 10.88
CA GLU A 80 -7.40 -10.90 9.95
C GLU A 80 -7.25 -10.32 8.53
N LYS A 81 -8.24 -9.55 8.08
CA LYS A 81 -8.21 -8.90 6.78
C LYS A 81 -7.05 -7.94 6.62
N LEU A 82 -6.84 -7.03 7.58
CA LEU A 82 -5.72 -6.08 7.58
C LEU A 82 -4.38 -6.80 7.57
N LYS A 83 -4.24 -7.88 8.33
CA LYS A 83 -3.02 -8.71 8.34
C LYS A 83 -2.75 -9.29 6.96
N ASN A 84 -3.76 -9.87 6.32
CA ASN A 84 -3.63 -10.47 5.00
C ASN A 84 -3.29 -9.43 3.93
N GLU A 85 -3.96 -8.28 3.93
CA GLU A 85 -3.66 -7.13 3.06
C GLU A 85 -2.21 -6.65 3.22
N PHE A 86 -1.76 -6.52 4.47
CA PHE A 86 -0.38 -6.11 4.76
C PHE A 86 0.65 -7.13 4.28
N LEU A 87 0.44 -8.42 4.54
CA LEU A 87 1.36 -9.48 4.11
C LEU A 87 1.44 -9.58 2.59
N LEU A 88 0.32 -9.43 1.88
CA LEU A 88 0.31 -9.39 0.41
C LEU A 88 1.12 -8.21 -0.11
N SER A 89 0.85 -7.00 0.38
CA SER A 89 1.57 -5.78 -0.01
C SER A 89 3.07 -5.88 0.32
N LEU A 90 3.44 -6.46 1.46
CA LEU A 90 4.83 -6.67 1.85
C LEU A 90 5.55 -7.61 0.87
N ASN A 91 4.91 -8.71 0.50
CA ASN A 91 5.48 -9.67 -0.45
C ASN A 91 5.64 -9.08 -1.86
N GLU A 92 4.67 -8.30 -2.32
CA GLU A 92 4.75 -7.58 -3.60
C GLU A 92 5.90 -6.57 -3.59
N THR A 93 5.97 -5.75 -2.54
CA THR A 93 7.04 -4.75 -2.36
C THR A 93 8.41 -5.43 -2.32
N LEU A 94 8.56 -6.54 -1.61
CA LEU A 94 9.82 -7.27 -1.52
C LEU A 94 10.27 -7.81 -2.89
N LYS A 95 9.34 -8.31 -3.71
CA LYS A 95 9.64 -8.73 -5.09
C LYS A 95 10.17 -7.56 -5.93
N GLU A 96 9.52 -6.40 -5.86
CA GLU A 96 9.93 -5.21 -6.61
C GLU A 96 11.29 -4.67 -6.17
N LEU A 97 11.56 -4.64 -4.87
CA LEU A 97 12.84 -4.23 -4.30
C LEU A 97 13.96 -5.18 -4.76
N ASN A 98 13.75 -6.49 -4.67
CA ASN A 98 14.72 -7.49 -5.13
C ASN A 98 15.00 -7.37 -6.63
N PHE A 99 13.95 -7.15 -7.45
CA PHE A 99 14.10 -6.93 -8.88
C PHE A 99 14.94 -5.68 -9.18
N THR A 100 14.74 -4.61 -8.41
CA THR A 100 15.49 -3.36 -8.54
C THR A 100 16.95 -3.53 -8.13
N GLU A 101 17.22 -4.29 -7.06
CA GLU A 101 18.58 -4.60 -6.62
C GLU A 101 19.34 -5.45 -7.66
N ASN A 102 18.69 -6.49 -8.20
CA ASN A 102 19.30 -7.37 -9.18
C ASN A 102 19.63 -6.63 -10.49
N ARG A 103 18.76 -5.72 -10.94
CA ARG A 103 19.03 -4.87 -12.11
C ARG A 103 20.29 -4.02 -11.95
N LYS A 104 20.55 -3.49 -10.75
CA LYS A 104 21.78 -2.75 -10.47
C LYS A 104 23.02 -3.65 -10.59
N LYS A 105 22.93 -4.90 -10.14
CA LYS A 105 24.04 -5.88 -10.24
C LYS A 105 24.37 -6.22 -11.69
N GLU A 106 23.37 -6.43 -12.55
CA GLU A 106 23.56 -6.72 -13.98
C GLU A 106 24.13 -5.53 -14.77
N LEU A 107 23.68 -4.31 -14.45
CA LEU A 107 24.23 -3.08 -15.04
C LEU A 107 25.70 -2.86 -14.62
N ASN A 108 26.05 -3.17 -13.37
CA ASN A 108 27.44 -3.10 -12.91
C ASN A 108 28.32 -4.20 -13.57
N PHE A 109 27.76 -5.38 -13.85
CA PHE A 109 28.47 -6.47 -14.53
C PHE A 109 28.73 -6.19 -16.02
N THR A 110 27.80 -5.53 -16.71
CA THR A 110 27.97 -5.11 -18.11
C THR A 110 28.89 -3.90 -18.25
N GLY A 111 28.90 -2.99 -17.26
CA GLY A 111 29.85 -1.88 -17.18
C GLY A 111 31.32 -2.33 -17.04
N ASN A 112 31.60 -3.36 -16.24
CA ASN A 112 32.95 -3.91 -16.12
C ASN A 112 33.44 -4.60 -17.40
N ARG A 113 32.59 -5.40 -18.08
CA ARG A 113 32.98 -6.05 -19.35
C ARG A 113 33.37 -5.06 -20.46
N LYS A 114 32.74 -3.88 -20.55
CA LYS A 114 33.13 -2.84 -21.52
C LYS A 114 34.46 -2.19 -21.17
N LYS A 115 34.80 -2.05 -19.89
CA LYS A 115 36.11 -1.57 -19.43
C LYS A 115 37.23 -2.57 -19.77
N ASP A 116 36.98 -3.85 -19.59
CA ASP A 116 37.97 -4.91 -19.87
C ASP A 116 38.23 -5.05 -21.38
N LEU A 117 37.20 -4.94 -22.22
CA LEU A 117 37.34 -4.96 -23.69
C LEU A 117 38.12 -3.75 -24.22
N ASN A 118 37.81 -2.54 -23.74
CA ASN A 118 38.56 -1.33 -24.10
C ASN A 118 40.03 -1.36 -23.64
N PHE A 119 40.33 -2.08 -22.55
CA PHE A 119 41.70 -2.24 -22.07
C PHE A 119 42.53 -3.20 -22.94
N THR A 120 41.89 -4.25 -23.49
CA THR A 120 42.54 -5.16 -24.44
C THR A 120 42.76 -4.57 -25.83
N GLU A 121 41.89 -3.67 -26.30
CA GLU A 121 42.06 -2.99 -27.59
C GLU A 121 43.22 -1.97 -27.54
N ASN A 122 43.34 -1.18 -26.47
CA ASN A 122 44.42 -0.18 -26.36
C ASN A 122 45.83 -0.81 -26.32
N ARG A 123 46.00 -1.99 -25.71
CA ARG A 123 47.31 -2.70 -25.71
C ARG A 123 47.73 -3.20 -27.10
N LYS A 124 46.78 -3.54 -27.97
CA LYS A 124 47.09 -3.93 -29.36
C LYS A 124 47.52 -2.71 -30.18
N THR A 125 46.91 -1.55 -29.95
CA THR A 125 47.25 -0.32 -30.67
C THR A 125 48.63 0.23 -30.30
N ASP A 126 49.05 0.06 -29.04
CA ASP A 126 50.38 0.48 -28.58
C ASP A 126 51.50 -0.45 -29.03
N ALA A 127 51.24 -1.77 -29.15
CA ALA A 127 52.23 -2.73 -29.65
C ALA A 127 52.56 -2.52 -31.15
N ILE A 128 51.57 -2.14 -31.97
CA ILE A 128 51.76 -1.90 -33.42
C ILE A 128 52.56 -0.61 -33.68
N LYS A 129 52.56 0.36 -32.76
CA LYS A 129 53.38 1.59 -32.86
C LYS A 129 54.86 1.39 -32.48
N LEU A 130 55.20 0.35 -31.73
CA LEU A 130 56.59 0.05 -31.36
C LEU A 130 57.33 -0.75 -32.44
N GLU A 131 56.63 -1.57 -33.22
CA GLU A 131 57.19 -2.33 -34.35
C GLU A 131 57.42 -1.48 -35.62
N SER A 132 56.87 -0.27 -35.68
CA SER A 132 57.03 0.67 -36.82
C SER A 132 58.13 1.73 -36.59
N ALA A 133 58.88 1.61 -35.49
CA ALA A 133 59.97 2.52 -35.13
C ALA A 133 61.39 1.92 -35.31
N PHE A 134 61.50 0.73 -35.94
CA PHE A 134 62.75 0.09 -36.34
C PHE A 134 62.74 -0.23 -37.84
#